data_AF-A0A6A4WC53-F1
#
_entry.id   AF-A0A6A4WC53-F1
#
_cell.length_a   1.000
_cell.length_b   1.000
_cell.length_c   1.000
_cell.angle_alpha   90.00
_cell.angle_beta   90.00
_cell.angle_gamma   90.00
#
_symmetry.space_group_name_H-M   'P 1'
#
loop_
_entity.id
_entity.type
_entity.pdbx_description
1 polymer ?
#
loop_
_entity_poly.entity_id
_entity_poly.type
_entity_poly.pdbx_seq_one_letter_code
_entity_poly.pdbx_strand_id
1 'polypeptide(L)'
;MGVFRGEPPRPRWLPRLLMISLVLIGAVQGRPSGQPAVCGRSCCSVMPSCEDAYRVTCDCPDLDKMVLRRGDIPSTAQRVAIRNTRHVILKEDTIGGLPFLVNFTVSDVDQLEIRRDGMASHNQTRLRSVLFQNIQSLQAQSHSFTGIWQTETAVRMQLIKELHVMSNAFSYQAIETGPSVSLQNVHRLNLESSGFSAPMFGMYLTNVTMDECQKESFGGNTYVTEWNNVAITDMHAKCFHSLKHVGSLNLNSVQIATIRRGAFSGDIRSLFVQNSHFGTIEKSGINMRVSNMDVYKSTIDELKSEGINMFAKEWFKMKTIRINHLRKNAFLGVKMGKDNVGISRILKLHKVEIIEAENGSLTFSTCNEVDLRDLDLTAPLPPICPTDRWTRSLSAGGAGGRLSQAQYQLFFQLLDRRWCAEDGWTEFPDSAERPSSCQEANEWTPDSLEEDLDDDTAAGQTSQGTFSEDSSEEENYAAVDARSVDSQVSGDLADLDLGELEKVERVKVDRKKLEDLLYGKSGVLFSYRDTH
;
A
#
# COMPACT_ATOMS: atom_id res chain seq x y z
N MET A 1 51.62 11.75 -24.64
CA MET A 1 51.89 13.08 -24.06
C MET A 1 51.28 13.11 -22.68
N GLY A 2 52.12 13.06 -21.65
CA GLY A 2 51.70 13.00 -20.25
C GLY A 2 51.65 14.39 -19.62
N VAL A 3 50.73 14.56 -18.67
CA VAL A 3 50.77 15.64 -17.68
C VAL A 3 50.42 15.03 -16.32
N PHE A 4 51.45 14.65 -15.57
CA PHE A 4 51.36 14.35 -14.14
C PHE A 4 51.27 15.68 -13.39
N ARG A 5 50.21 15.88 -12.59
CA ARG A 5 50.15 16.95 -11.58
C ARG A 5 50.53 16.36 -10.22
N GLY A 6 51.62 16.87 -9.66
CA GLY A 6 52.16 16.48 -8.36
C GLY A 6 51.37 17.07 -7.20
N GLU A 7 51.23 16.27 -6.14
CA GLU A 7 50.72 16.69 -4.84
C GLU A 7 51.83 17.39 -4.01
N PRO A 8 51.52 18.47 -3.28
CA PRO A 8 52.46 19.14 -2.37
C PRO A 8 52.50 18.47 -0.98
N PRO A 9 53.57 18.71 -0.19
CA PRO A 9 53.86 17.99 1.04
C PRO A 9 53.04 18.44 2.25
N ARG A 10 52.83 17.49 3.18
CA ARG A 10 52.21 17.67 4.50
C ARG A 10 52.96 18.68 5.37
N PRO A 11 52.28 19.58 6.11
CA PRO A 11 52.88 20.24 7.25
C PRO A 11 52.67 19.43 8.55
N ARG A 12 53.79 19.21 9.23
CA ARG A 12 53.93 18.73 10.61
C ARG A 12 53.64 19.87 11.59
N TRP A 13 53.00 19.51 12.71
CA TRP A 13 53.20 20.07 14.06
C TRP A 13 52.79 21.53 14.32
N LEU A 14 51.69 21.70 15.07
CA LEU A 14 51.45 22.86 15.94
C LEU A 14 51.07 22.38 17.35
N PRO A 15 51.46 23.13 18.40
CA PRO A 15 51.51 22.65 19.77
C PRO A 15 50.15 22.70 20.47
N ARG A 16 49.99 21.78 21.42
CA ARG A 16 48.91 21.74 22.41
C ARG A 16 48.86 23.08 23.18
N LEU A 17 47.95 23.96 22.80
CA LEU A 17 47.56 25.12 23.60
C LEU A 17 46.43 24.67 24.53
N LEU A 18 46.80 24.51 25.79
CA LEU A 18 45.96 24.12 26.92
C LEU A 18 45.08 25.33 27.28
N MET A 19 43.97 25.50 26.56
CA MET A 19 42.91 26.43 26.97
C MET A 19 42.19 25.83 28.17
N ILE A 20 42.48 26.39 29.33
CA ILE A 20 41.73 26.22 30.57
C ILE A 20 40.34 26.82 30.31
N SER A 21 39.41 25.98 29.85
CA SER A 21 38.00 26.30 29.83
C SER A 21 37.53 26.40 31.27
N LEU A 22 37.33 27.64 31.74
CA LEU A 22 36.57 27.94 32.95
C LEU A 22 35.15 27.39 32.75
N VAL A 23 34.93 26.16 33.22
CA VAL A 23 33.60 25.57 33.34
C VAL A 23 32.91 26.36 34.45
N LEU A 24 32.13 27.38 34.06
CA LEU A 24 31.07 27.91 34.89
C LEU A 24 30.08 26.76 35.12
N ILE A 25 30.29 26.04 36.23
CA ILE A 25 29.33 25.11 36.80
C ILE A 25 28.17 25.98 37.28
N GLY A 26 27.31 26.39 36.34
CA GLY A 26 25.98 26.86 36.66
C GLY A 26 25.33 25.75 37.46
N ALA A 27 24.91 26.06 38.68
CA ALA A 27 24.22 25.14 39.55
C ALA A 27 22.95 24.64 38.84
N VAL A 28 23.08 23.51 38.14
CA VAL A 28 21.94 22.73 37.70
C VAL A 28 21.31 22.26 38.98
N GLN A 29 20.25 22.94 39.41
CA GLN A 29 19.40 22.48 40.50
C GLN A 29 19.02 21.04 40.18
N GLY A 30 19.65 20.10 40.90
CA GLY A 30 19.43 18.68 40.69
C GLY A 30 17.96 18.40 40.88
N ARG A 31 17.30 17.89 39.83
CA ARG A 31 15.94 17.38 39.95
C ARG A 31 15.92 16.38 41.11
N PRO A 32 14.91 16.41 42.00
CA PRO A 32 14.72 15.35 42.96
C PRO A 32 14.67 14.03 42.19
N SER A 33 15.64 13.16 42.47
CA SER A 33 15.88 11.92 41.73
C SER A 33 14.60 11.08 41.73
N GLY A 34 14.00 10.87 40.55
CA GLY A 34 12.87 9.95 40.38
C GLY A 34 11.53 10.58 39.97
N GLN A 35 11.38 11.92 39.99
CA GLN A 35 10.15 12.54 39.47
C GLN A 35 10.14 12.63 37.94
N PRO A 36 9.04 12.25 37.26
CA PRO A 36 8.91 12.38 35.80
C PRO A 36 9.12 13.81 35.32
N ALA A 37 9.81 13.98 34.19
CA ALA A 37 10.20 15.29 33.69
C ALA A 37 9.03 16.24 33.41
N VAL A 38 7.87 15.71 32.99
CA VAL A 38 6.68 16.53 32.69
C VAL A 38 6.09 17.18 33.94
N CYS A 39 6.29 16.58 35.13
CA CYS A 39 5.80 17.09 36.40
C CYS A 39 6.46 18.40 36.85
N GLY A 40 7.70 18.62 36.43
CA GLY A 40 8.46 19.83 36.76
C GLY A 40 8.35 20.94 35.72
N ARG A 41 7.54 20.77 34.66
CA ARG A 41 7.37 21.76 33.59
C ARG A 41 6.12 22.59 33.86
N SER A 42 6.26 23.91 33.92
CA SER A 42 5.15 24.84 34.15
C SER A 42 4.07 24.80 33.06
N CYS A 43 4.43 24.41 31.84
CA CYS A 43 3.51 24.28 30.71
C CYS A 43 2.83 22.90 30.62
N CYS A 44 3.04 22.01 31.61
CA CYS A 44 2.41 20.70 31.67
C CYS A 44 1.46 20.60 32.87
N SER A 45 0.26 20.10 32.62
CA SER A 45 -0.74 19.74 33.62
C SER A 45 -0.83 18.23 33.75
N VAL A 46 -0.67 17.73 34.97
CA VAL A 46 -0.72 16.31 35.32
C VAL A 46 -1.83 16.11 36.34
N MET A 47 -2.85 15.33 35.99
CA MET A 47 -4.05 15.14 36.81
C MET A 47 -4.23 13.66 37.21
N PRO A 48 -4.67 13.36 38.44
CA PRO A 48 -4.85 14.28 39.58
C PRO A 48 -3.53 14.70 40.24
N SER A 49 -2.49 13.86 40.17
CA SER A 49 -1.16 14.10 40.71
C SER A 49 -0.11 13.40 39.85
N CYS A 50 1.16 13.63 40.12
CA CYS A 50 2.25 12.98 39.38
C CYS A 50 2.47 11.50 39.72
N GLU A 51 2.01 11.05 40.90
CA GLU A 51 2.12 9.66 41.31
C GLU A 51 0.98 8.83 40.69
N ASP A 52 -0.22 9.38 40.66
CA ASP A 52 -1.45 8.71 40.19
C ASP A 52 -1.99 9.31 38.89
N ALA A 53 -1.12 9.85 38.04
CA ALA A 53 -1.52 10.58 36.84
C ALA A 53 -2.42 9.73 35.94
N TYR A 54 -3.67 10.14 35.74
CA TYR A 54 -4.56 9.58 34.73
C TYR A 54 -4.36 10.29 33.38
N ARG A 55 -4.14 11.60 33.42
CA ARG A 55 -4.03 12.48 32.25
C ARG A 55 -2.83 13.40 32.37
N VAL A 56 -2.04 13.46 31.30
CA VAL A 56 -0.93 14.40 31.12
C VAL A 56 -1.24 15.26 29.91
N THR A 57 -1.22 16.58 30.06
CA THR A 57 -1.42 17.54 28.96
C THR A 57 -0.32 18.59 29.04
N CYS A 58 0.53 18.67 28.03
CA CYS A 58 1.55 19.70 27.90
C CYS A 58 1.17 20.64 26.76
N ASP A 59 1.06 21.93 27.05
CA ASP A 59 0.74 23.00 26.11
C ASP A 59 1.79 24.10 26.27
N CYS A 60 2.82 24.08 25.41
CA CYS A 60 4.08 24.76 25.64
C CYS A 60 4.47 25.71 24.49
N PRO A 61 3.69 26.78 24.21
CA PRO A 61 3.87 27.66 23.04
C PRO A 61 5.25 28.32 22.96
N ASP A 62 5.84 28.64 24.11
CA ASP A 62 7.13 29.31 24.20
C ASP A 62 8.32 28.34 24.25
N LEU A 63 8.06 27.03 24.26
CA LEU A 63 9.13 26.02 24.36
C LEU A 63 9.63 25.66 22.96
N ASP A 64 10.86 26.10 22.66
CA ASP A 64 11.52 25.79 21.38
C ASP A 64 11.67 24.29 21.15
N LYS A 65 11.92 23.53 22.22
CA LYS A 65 12.22 22.10 22.11
C LYS A 65 11.78 21.31 23.33
N MET A 66 10.96 20.28 23.11
CA MET A 66 10.60 19.26 24.08
C MET A 66 11.25 17.93 23.69
N VAL A 67 12.05 17.38 24.58
CA VAL A 67 12.63 16.04 24.41
C VAL A 67 12.01 15.14 25.48
N LEU A 68 11.40 14.04 25.04
CA LEU A 68 10.82 13.03 25.92
C LEU A 68 11.63 11.73 25.83
N ARG A 69 11.79 11.08 26.97
CA ARG A 69 12.53 9.83 27.18
C ARG A 69 11.69 8.90 28.05
N ARG A 70 12.10 7.64 28.13
CA ARG A 70 11.59 6.71 29.15
C ARG A 70 11.62 7.33 30.54
N GLY A 71 10.49 7.26 31.24
CA GLY A 71 10.33 7.79 32.61
C GLY A 71 10.03 9.30 32.67
N ASP A 72 10.03 10.03 31.55
CA ASP A 72 9.65 11.45 31.54
C ASP A 72 8.14 11.66 31.76
N ILE A 73 7.33 10.65 31.45
CA ILE A 73 5.88 10.60 31.66
C ILE A 73 5.59 9.64 32.82
N PRO A 74 4.70 9.97 33.77
CA PRO A 74 4.29 9.05 34.83
C PRO A 74 3.75 7.73 34.28
N SER A 75 4.18 6.60 34.83
CA SER A 75 3.80 5.25 34.38
C SER A 75 2.31 4.93 34.53
N THR A 76 1.60 5.67 35.39
CA THR A 76 0.14 5.58 35.60
C THR A 76 -0.67 6.27 34.51
N ALA A 77 -0.04 7.10 33.66
CA ALA A 77 -0.71 7.90 32.64
C ALA A 77 -1.48 7.05 31.63
N GLN A 78 -2.78 7.34 31.49
CA GLN A 78 -3.64 6.70 30.49
C GLN A 78 -3.81 7.55 29.24
N ARG A 79 -3.73 8.87 29.38
CA ARG A 79 -3.90 9.83 28.28
C ARG A 79 -2.78 10.84 28.31
N VAL A 80 -2.03 10.94 27.22
CA VAL A 80 -0.95 11.91 27.05
C VAL A 80 -1.24 12.78 25.84
N ALA A 81 -1.22 14.09 26.03
CA ALA A 81 -1.38 15.08 24.97
C ALA A 81 -0.25 16.11 25.03
N ILE A 82 0.44 16.34 23.91
CA ILE A 82 1.50 17.34 23.76
C ILE A 82 1.07 18.28 22.64
N ARG A 83 1.03 19.57 22.92
CA ARG A 83 0.47 20.60 22.03
C ARG A 83 1.33 21.84 21.95
N ASN A 84 1.15 22.59 20.87
CA ASN A 84 1.69 23.94 20.65
C ASN A 84 3.17 24.02 21.03
N THR A 85 4.01 23.11 20.52
CA THR A 85 5.45 23.09 20.81
C THR A 85 6.19 23.17 19.49
N ARG A 86 7.23 23.99 19.38
CA ARG A 86 7.94 24.14 18.08
C ARG A 86 8.57 22.83 17.62
N HIS A 87 9.32 22.16 18.49
CA HIS A 87 9.98 20.90 18.16
C HIS A 87 9.80 19.87 19.27
N VAL A 88 9.19 18.73 18.93
CA VAL A 88 9.07 17.57 19.83
C VAL A 88 9.98 16.44 19.34
N ILE A 89 10.80 15.88 20.24
CA ILE A 89 11.63 14.71 19.98
C ILE A 89 11.22 13.58 20.93
N LEU A 90 10.76 12.47 20.36
CA LEU A 90 10.49 11.24 21.09
C LEU A 90 11.74 10.35 20.99
N LYS A 91 12.45 10.19 22.12
CA LYS A 91 13.62 9.29 22.20
C LYS A 91 13.20 7.87 22.54
N GLU A 92 14.15 6.96 22.45
CA GLU A 92 14.03 5.55 22.82
C GLU A 92 13.12 5.31 24.03
N ASP A 93 12.13 4.44 23.81
CA ASP A 93 11.22 3.87 24.79
C ASP A 93 10.38 4.93 25.54
N THR A 94 10.02 6.04 24.86
CA THR A 94 9.24 7.13 25.47
C THR A 94 7.91 6.64 26.04
N ILE A 95 7.20 5.76 25.31
CA ILE A 95 5.90 5.24 25.75
C ILE A 95 5.97 3.85 26.38
N GLY A 96 7.10 3.15 26.27
CA GLY A 96 7.12 1.74 26.64
C GLY A 96 7.06 1.48 28.15
N GLY A 97 7.41 2.47 28.97
CA GLY A 97 7.19 2.44 30.42
C GLY A 97 5.76 2.75 30.87
N LEU A 98 4.79 2.85 29.96
CA LEU A 98 3.42 3.31 30.24
C LEU A 98 2.38 2.18 30.02
N PRO A 99 2.29 1.18 30.93
CA PRO A 99 1.42 0.02 30.74
C PRO A 99 -0.08 0.38 30.67
N PHE A 100 -0.48 1.49 31.28
CA PHE A 100 -1.87 1.93 31.27
C PHE A 100 -2.20 2.92 30.14
N LEU A 101 -1.24 3.27 29.29
CA LEU A 101 -1.45 4.23 28.21
C LEU A 101 -2.49 3.72 27.23
N VAL A 102 -3.54 4.51 27.01
CA VAL A 102 -4.62 4.23 26.07
C VAL A 102 -4.53 5.17 24.87
N ASN A 103 -4.30 6.47 25.13
CA ASN A 103 -4.25 7.51 24.10
C ASN A 103 -2.97 8.32 24.19
N PHE A 104 -2.28 8.44 23.05
CA PHE A 104 -1.12 9.31 22.89
C PHE A 104 -1.38 10.30 21.75
N THR A 105 -1.22 11.60 22.02
CA THR A 105 -1.49 12.65 21.02
C THR A 105 -0.36 13.67 21.01
N VAL A 106 0.14 13.99 19.81
CA VAL A 106 1.01 15.14 19.55
C VAL A 106 0.33 15.98 18.48
N SER A 107 0.01 17.24 18.80
CA SER A 107 -0.65 18.13 17.85
C SER A 107 -0.07 19.53 17.83
N ASP A 108 -0.25 20.24 16.73
CA ASP A 108 0.09 21.66 16.62
C ASP A 108 1.59 21.90 16.89
N VAL A 109 2.44 21.15 16.17
CA VAL A 109 3.89 21.12 16.33
C VAL A 109 4.56 21.44 15.00
N ASP A 110 5.59 22.30 14.98
CA ASP A 110 6.29 22.58 13.73
C ASP A 110 7.09 21.35 13.28
N GLN A 111 7.91 20.78 14.17
CA GLN A 111 8.74 19.61 13.89
C GLN A 111 8.53 18.49 14.91
N LEU A 112 8.21 17.28 14.43
CA LEU A 112 8.18 16.07 15.24
C LEU A 112 9.24 15.08 14.73
N GLU A 113 10.20 14.75 15.60
CA GLU A 113 11.21 13.70 15.34
C GLU A 113 10.91 12.50 16.24
N ILE A 114 10.55 11.37 15.63
CA ILE A 114 10.45 10.08 16.31
C ILE A 114 11.76 9.35 16.04
N ARG A 115 12.55 9.14 17.09
CA ARG A 115 13.82 8.43 16.99
C ARG A 115 13.61 6.93 17.06
N ARG A 116 14.69 6.19 16.84
CA ARG A 116 14.77 4.76 17.13
C ARG A 116 14.11 4.42 18.47
N ASP A 117 13.19 3.46 18.43
CA ASP A 117 12.38 2.95 19.53
C ASP A 117 11.53 4.02 20.23
N GLY A 118 11.33 5.19 19.62
CA GLY A 118 10.62 6.32 20.22
C GLY A 118 9.17 6.00 20.57
N MET A 119 8.54 5.15 19.76
CA MET A 119 7.19 4.62 19.95
C MET A 119 7.21 3.10 20.21
N ALA A 120 8.25 2.56 20.85
CA ALA A 120 8.28 1.15 21.23
C ALA A 120 7.08 0.80 22.13
N SER A 121 6.25 -0.15 21.69
CA SER A 121 5.08 -0.64 22.43
C SER A 121 5.39 -2.00 23.06
N HIS A 122 4.96 -2.26 24.29
CA HIS A 122 5.14 -3.56 24.94
C HIS A 122 3.81 -4.27 25.10
N ASN A 123 3.84 -5.60 25.29
CA ASN A 123 2.65 -6.45 25.42
C ASN A 123 1.68 -6.00 26.54
N GLN A 124 2.19 -5.27 27.53
CA GLN A 124 1.39 -4.77 28.65
C GLN A 124 0.69 -3.46 28.37
N THR A 125 1.02 -2.76 27.28
CA THR A 125 0.39 -1.47 26.96
C THR A 125 -1.04 -1.68 26.49
N ARG A 126 -1.94 -0.79 26.91
CA ARG A 126 -3.35 -0.77 26.51
C ARG A 126 -3.61 0.24 25.39
N LEU A 127 -2.58 0.50 24.58
CA LEU A 127 -2.59 1.57 23.59
C LEU A 127 -3.68 1.28 22.57
N ARG A 128 -4.59 2.24 22.38
CA ARG A 128 -5.69 2.13 21.40
C ARG A 128 -5.59 3.21 20.33
N SER A 129 -5.06 4.37 20.68
CA SER A 129 -4.98 5.49 19.76
C SER A 129 -3.66 6.24 19.89
N VAL A 130 -3.00 6.39 18.75
CA VAL A 130 -1.86 7.29 18.55
C VAL A 130 -2.27 8.31 17.49
N LEU A 131 -2.22 9.60 17.84
CA LEU A 131 -2.61 10.68 16.94
C LEU A 131 -1.48 11.70 16.81
N PHE A 132 -1.03 11.90 15.57
CA PHE A 132 -0.15 12.97 15.15
C PHE A 132 -0.94 13.91 14.24
N GLN A 133 -1.14 15.16 14.65
CA GLN A 133 -2.04 16.08 13.95
C GLN A 133 -1.46 17.48 13.78
N ASN A 134 -1.69 18.11 12.62
CA ASN A 134 -1.33 19.50 12.37
C ASN A 134 0.17 19.73 12.61
N ILE A 135 1.00 19.00 11.85
CA ILE A 135 2.46 19.01 11.99
C ILE A 135 3.08 19.50 10.68
N GLN A 136 4.00 20.46 10.75
CA GLN A 136 4.66 20.94 9.51
C GLN A 136 5.62 19.87 8.97
N SER A 137 6.49 19.31 9.80
CA SER A 137 7.43 18.27 9.42
C SER A 137 7.45 17.13 10.45
N LEU A 138 7.07 15.92 10.04
CA LEU A 138 7.19 14.71 10.85
C LEU A 138 8.25 13.79 10.24
N GLN A 139 9.27 13.47 11.01
CA GLN A 139 10.28 12.48 10.65
C GLN A 139 10.19 11.26 11.56
N ALA A 140 9.91 10.09 10.98
CA ALA A 140 10.02 8.80 11.65
C ALA A 140 11.32 8.13 11.20
N GLN A 141 12.28 8.02 12.12
CA GLN A 141 13.55 7.32 11.86
C GLN A 141 13.35 5.81 11.77
N SER A 142 14.37 5.10 11.29
CA SER A 142 14.39 3.64 11.29
C SER A 142 14.10 3.10 12.68
N HIS A 143 13.22 2.09 12.73
CA HIS A 143 12.75 1.45 13.95
C HIS A 143 12.08 2.43 14.94
N SER A 144 11.37 3.46 14.44
CA SER A 144 10.61 4.37 15.31
C SER A 144 9.44 3.69 16.03
N PHE A 145 8.78 2.75 15.34
CA PHE A 145 7.64 1.98 15.82
C PHE A 145 8.04 0.51 15.92
N THR A 146 8.44 0.10 17.12
CA THR A 146 8.93 -1.24 17.45
C THR A 146 8.14 -1.87 18.59
N GLY A 147 8.54 -3.08 19.01
CA GLY A 147 7.91 -3.82 20.08
C GLY A 147 6.67 -4.59 19.62
N ILE A 148 5.67 -4.77 20.48
CA ILE A 148 4.45 -5.53 20.21
C ILE A 148 3.28 -4.55 20.04
N TRP A 149 2.68 -4.53 18.85
CA TRP A 149 1.52 -3.71 18.56
C TRP A 149 0.28 -4.56 18.32
N GLN A 150 -0.83 -4.11 18.90
CA GLN A 150 -2.10 -4.82 18.87
C GLN A 150 -2.96 -4.37 17.68
N THR A 151 -3.79 -5.27 17.16
CA THR A 151 -4.73 -5.01 16.05
C THR A 151 -5.67 -3.84 16.34
N GLU A 152 -6.08 -3.66 17.60
CA GLU A 152 -6.99 -2.62 18.06
C GLU A 152 -6.36 -1.23 18.10
N THR A 153 -5.04 -1.13 17.95
CA THR A 153 -4.35 0.15 17.96
C THR A 153 -4.53 0.86 16.62
N ALA A 154 -4.96 2.12 16.67
CA ALA A 154 -5.03 3.00 15.51
C ALA A 154 -3.93 4.08 15.57
N VAL A 155 -3.05 4.08 14.57
CA VAL A 155 -2.06 5.15 14.34
C VAL A 155 -2.59 6.09 13.27
N ARG A 156 -2.84 7.34 13.65
CA ARG A 156 -3.38 8.37 12.74
C ARG A 156 -2.39 9.51 12.60
N MET A 157 -2.06 9.83 11.36
CA MET A 157 -1.21 10.95 10.98
C MET A 157 -2.02 11.85 10.07
N GLN A 158 -2.44 13.02 10.55
CA GLN A 158 -3.36 13.88 9.82
C GLN A 158 -2.92 15.33 9.75
N LEU A 159 -3.22 16.00 8.64
CA LEU A 159 -2.84 17.41 8.41
C LEU A 159 -1.33 17.59 8.57
N ILE A 160 -0.54 16.82 7.83
CA ILE A 160 0.92 16.89 7.85
C ILE A 160 1.41 17.49 6.54
N LYS A 161 2.22 18.55 6.61
CA LYS A 161 2.75 19.15 5.38
C LYS A 161 3.83 18.25 4.76
N GLU A 162 4.82 17.83 5.55
CA GLU A 162 5.89 16.93 5.11
C GLU A 162 6.03 15.75 6.09
N LEU A 163 5.82 14.53 5.59
CA LEU A 163 6.00 13.29 6.35
C LEU A 163 7.14 12.48 5.72
N HIS A 164 8.23 12.30 6.47
CA HIS A 164 9.36 11.47 6.06
C HIS A 164 9.42 10.20 6.91
N VAL A 165 9.27 9.05 6.25
CA VAL A 165 9.30 7.73 6.88
C VAL A 165 10.52 6.97 6.36
N MET A 166 11.52 6.83 7.24
CA MET A 166 12.76 6.15 6.90
C MET A 166 12.58 4.63 6.80
N SER A 167 13.57 3.95 6.23
CA SER A 167 13.53 2.49 6.10
C SER A 167 13.31 1.79 7.43
N ASN A 168 12.39 0.83 7.46
CA ASN A 168 11.99 0.08 8.64
C ASN A 168 11.50 0.95 9.80
N ALA A 169 10.97 2.15 9.54
CA ALA A 169 10.37 2.97 10.60
C ALA A 169 9.25 2.22 11.34
N PHE A 170 8.45 1.43 10.63
CA PHE A 170 7.45 0.52 11.20
C PHE A 170 7.92 -0.93 11.11
N SER A 171 8.61 -1.39 12.15
CA SER A 171 9.24 -2.72 12.22
C SER A 171 8.91 -3.44 13.53
N TYR A 172 7.65 -3.38 13.94
CA TYR A 172 7.16 -4.03 15.15
C TYR A 172 6.76 -5.50 14.90
N GLN A 173 6.57 -6.23 15.99
CA GLN A 173 5.98 -7.56 16.02
C GLN A 173 4.46 -7.45 16.23
N ALA A 174 3.71 -8.30 15.54
CA ALA A 174 2.26 -8.42 15.68
C ALA A 174 1.91 -9.90 15.92
N ILE A 175 0.98 -10.17 16.84
CA ILE A 175 0.57 -11.54 17.19
C ILE A 175 -0.23 -12.17 16.05
N GLU A 176 -1.18 -11.42 15.47
CA GLU A 176 -1.99 -11.86 14.34
C GLU A 176 -1.90 -10.83 13.20
N THR A 177 -2.47 -9.66 13.44
CA THR A 177 -2.39 -8.48 12.58
C THR A 177 -1.86 -7.31 13.39
N GLY A 178 -1.10 -6.43 12.76
CA GLY A 178 -0.65 -5.21 13.42
C GLY A 178 -1.75 -4.14 13.51
N PRO A 179 -1.39 -2.92 13.95
CA PRO A 179 -2.29 -1.79 14.04
C PRO A 179 -2.89 -1.40 12.68
N SER A 180 -3.90 -0.54 12.74
CA SER A 180 -4.36 0.21 11.57
C SER A 180 -3.59 1.53 11.47
N VAL A 181 -3.02 1.83 10.31
CA VAL A 181 -2.30 3.07 10.02
C VAL A 181 -3.13 3.90 9.04
N SER A 182 -3.38 5.17 9.39
CA SER A 182 -4.12 6.11 8.54
C SER A 182 -3.33 7.40 8.34
N LEU A 183 -3.08 7.75 7.08
CA LEU A 183 -2.45 8.98 6.64
C LEU A 183 -3.49 9.86 5.95
N GLN A 184 -3.81 11.03 6.51
CA GLN A 184 -4.89 11.89 6.02
C GLN A 184 -4.40 13.31 5.78
N ASN A 185 -4.62 13.86 4.58
CA ASN A 185 -4.17 15.20 4.21
C ASN A 185 -2.66 15.37 4.45
N VAL A 186 -1.88 14.43 3.90
CA VAL A 186 -0.41 14.50 3.93
C VAL A 186 0.04 15.11 2.61
N HIS A 187 0.51 16.37 2.66
CA HIS A 187 0.80 17.11 1.44
C HIS A 187 2.01 16.53 0.69
N ARG A 188 3.05 16.08 1.39
CA ARG A 188 4.17 15.35 0.80
C ARG A 188 4.58 14.20 1.71
N LEU A 189 4.43 12.98 1.21
CA LEU A 189 4.90 11.76 1.85
C LEU A 189 6.16 11.28 1.13
N ASN A 190 7.29 11.30 1.85
CA ASN A 190 8.54 10.70 1.42
C ASN A 190 8.72 9.37 2.15
N LEU A 191 8.70 8.28 1.40
CA LEU A 191 8.85 6.92 1.89
C LEU A 191 10.14 6.32 1.37
N GLU A 192 11.07 6.01 2.27
CA GLU A 192 12.21 5.18 1.94
C GLU A 192 11.76 3.72 1.73
N SER A 193 12.68 2.88 1.24
CA SER A 193 12.42 1.45 1.03
C SER A 193 12.02 0.77 2.34
N SER A 194 11.00 -0.07 2.31
CA SER A 194 10.54 -0.82 3.49
C SER A 194 10.12 0.08 4.67
N GLY A 195 9.66 1.30 4.42
CA GLY A 195 9.17 2.22 5.46
C GLY A 195 8.06 1.60 6.34
N PHE A 196 7.15 0.87 5.69
CA PHE A 196 6.14 0.03 6.34
C PHE A 196 6.43 -1.46 6.11
N SER A 197 7.35 -2.05 6.87
CA SER A 197 7.75 -3.46 6.71
C SER A 197 6.98 -4.44 7.61
N ALA A 198 6.46 -3.98 8.75
CA ALA A 198 5.68 -4.81 9.65
C ALA A 198 4.25 -5.10 9.14
N PRO A 199 3.64 -6.25 9.51
CA PRO A 199 2.24 -6.53 9.22
C PRO A 199 1.30 -5.48 9.82
N MET A 200 0.22 -5.14 9.12
CA MET A 200 -0.82 -4.20 9.57
C MET A 200 -2.20 -4.80 9.29
N PHE A 201 -3.16 -4.46 10.13
CA PHE A 201 -4.56 -4.76 9.82
C PHE A 201 -5.05 -3.93 8.63
N GLY A 202 -4.80 -2.61 8.67
CA GLY A 202 -5.29 -1.69 7.66
C GLY A 202 -4.31 -0.57 7.34
N MET A 203 -4.19 -0.22 6.06
CA MET A 203 -3.49 0.98 5.58
C MET A 203 -4.48 1.88 4.84
N TYR A 204 -4.68 3.09 5.34
CA TYR A 204 -5.65 4.05 4.78
C TYR A 204 -4.95 5.34 4.39
N LEU A 205 -4.91 5.63 3.10
CA LEU A 205 -4.34 6.87 2.56
C LEU A 205 -5.48 7.75 2.04
N THR A 206 -5.58 8.98 2.51
CA THR A 206 -6.59 9.95 2.04
C THR A 206 -5.96 11.31 1.79
N ASN A 207 -6.08 11.84 0.57
CA ASN A 207 -5.47 13.13 0.19
C ASN A 207 -3.96 13.12 0.46
N VAL A 208 -3.24 12.18 -0.15
CA VAL A 208 -1.79 12.00 0.03
C VAL A 208 -1.09 12.20 -1.30
N THR A 209 0.00 12.97 -1.31
CA THR A 209 0.87 13.10 -2.49
C THR A 209 2.25 12.50 -2.21
N MET A 210 2.77 11.74 -3.15
CA MET A 210 4.10 11.14 -3.14
C MET A 210 4.82 11.51 -4.43
N ASP A 211 6.08 11.93 -4.34
CA ASP A 211 6.89 12.11 -5.55
C ASP A 211 7.28 10.74 -6.08
N GLU A 212 7.88 9.92 -5.22
CA GLU A 212 8.33 8.57 -5.56
C GLU A 212 7.84 7.59 -4.50
N CYS A 213 7.33 6.44 -4.94
CA CYS A 213 7.15 5.27 -4.09
C CYS A 213 8.29 4.30 -4.34
N GLN A 214 9.19 4.21 -3.36
CA GLN A 214 10.39 3.38 -3.43
C GLN A 214 10.06 1.88 -3.34
N LYS A 215 11.06 1.05 -3.61
CA LYS A 215 10.95 -0.40 -3.51
C LYS A 215 10.46 -0.82 -2.12
N GLU A 216 9.41 -1.64 -2.07
CA GLU A 216 8.87 -2.21 -0.83
C GLU A 216 8.41 -1.18 0.21
N SER A 217 8.16 0.09 -0.17
CA SER A 217 7.68 1.12 0.77
C SER A 217 6.42 0.68 1.52
N PHE A 218 5.52 -0.05 0.85
CA PHE A 218 4.36 -0.74 1.44
C PHE A 218 4.52 -2.27 1.36
N GLY A 219 5.68 -2.78 1.79
CA GLY A 219 6.00 -4.22 1.75
C GLY A 219 5.41 -5.05 2.90
N GLY A 220 4.93 -4.41 3.96
CA GLY A 220 4.27 -5.08 5.08
C GLY A 220 2.95 -5.71 4.66
N ASN A 221 2.65 -6.90 5.22
CA ASN A 221 1.37 -7.57 4.99
C ASN A 221 0.21 -6.73 5.53
N THR A 222 -0.67 -6.23 4.65
CA THR A 222 -1.81 -5.37 5.00
C THR A 222 -3.13 -6.07 4.71
N TYR A 223 -3.95 -6.41 5.71
CA TYR A 223 -5.21 -7.13 5.41
C TYR A 223 -6.18 -6.30 4.54
N VAL A 224 -6.26 -4.99 4.77
CA VAL A 224 -7.00 -4.03 3.94
C VAL A 224 -6.11 -2.84 3.59
N THR A 225 -6.10 -2.46 2.32
CA THR A 225 -5.49 -1.21 1.87
C THR A 225 -6.49 -0.38 1.08
N GLU A 226 -6.66 0.88 1.46
CA GLU A 226 -7.54 1.83 0.78
C GLU A 226 -6.80 3.14 0.50
N TRP A 227 -6.74 3.51 -0.79
CA TRP A 227 -6.14 4.75 -1.27
C TRP A 227 -7.24 5.62 -1.88
N ASN A 228 -7.49 6.79 -1.28
CA ASN A 228 -8.50 7.73 -1.72
C ASN A 228 -7.88 9.10 -2.02
N ASN A 229 -7.98 9.57 -3.26
CA ASN A 229 -7.35 10.81 -3.71
C ASN A 229 -5.84 10.82 -3.41
N VAL A 230 -5.15 9.83 -3.94
CA VAL A 230 -3.69 9.67 -3.80
C VAL A 230 -3.02 10.01 -5.13
N ALA A 231 -2.01 10.87 -5.09
CA ALA A 231 -1.22 11.23 -6.26
C ALA A 231 0.22 10.72 -6.09
N ILE A 232 0.73 10.00 -7.09
CA ILE A 232 2.09 9.42 -7.09
C ILE A 232 2.74 9.74 -8.45
N THR A 233 3.93 10.33 -8.47
CA THR A 233 4.60 10.60 -9.75
C THR A 233 5.24 9.33 -10.30
N ASP A 234 6.01 8.61 -9.48
CA ASP A 234 6.69 7.39 -9.91
C ASP A 234 6.52 6.25 -8.90
N MET A 235 6.12 5.06 -9.39
CA MET A 235 6.03 3.85 -8.60
C MET A 235 7.09 2.85 -9.03
N HIS A 236 8.04 2.56 -8.14
CA HIS A 236 9.10 1.58 -8.35
C HIS A 236 8.63 0.15 -8.07
N ALA A 237 9.44 -0.82 -8.49
CA ALA A 237 9.22 -2.24 -8.31
C ALA A 237 8.89 -2.58 -6.84
N LYS A 238 7.85 -3.40 -6.63
CA LYS A 238 7.36 -3.81 -5.32
C LYS A 238 6.97 -2.65 -4.40
N CYS A 239 6.71 -1.44 -4.91
CA CYS A 239 6.20 -0.32 -4.09
C CYS A 239 5.00 -0.76 -3.22
N PHE A 240 4.04 -1.44 -3.85
CA PHE A 240 3.01 -2.21 -3.15
C PHE A 240 3.31 -3.70 -3.35
N HIS A 241 3.59 -4.40 -2.26
CA HIS A 241 3.89 -5.83 -2.29
C HIS A 241 3.13 -6.59 -1.21
N SER A 242 2.39 -7.61 -1.63
CA SER A 242 1.56 -8.44 -0.75
C SER A 242 2.10 -9.87 -0.69
N LEU A 243 2.70 -10.26 0.45
CA LEU A 243 3.29 -11.60 0.63
C LEU A 243 2.27 -12.66 1.06
N LYS A 244 1.18 -12.27 1.71
CA LYS A 244 0.07 -13.15 2.14
C LYS A 244 -1.21 -12.70 1.47
N HIS A 245 -2.19 -13.60 1.27
CA HIS A 245 -3.49 -13.27 0.67
C HIS A 245 -4.17 -12.07 1.36
N VAL A 246 -3.88 -10.86 0.89
CA VAL A 246 -4.46 -9.62 1.40
C VAL A 246 -5.94 -9.61 1.05
N GLY A 247 -6.77 -9.14 1.98
CA GLY A 247 -8.22 -9.15 1.81
C GLY A 247 -8.68 -8.24 0.66
N SER A 248 -8.27 -6.98 0.65
CA SER A 248 -8.68 -6.05 -0.40
C SER A 248 -7.72 -4.87 -0.60
N LEU A 249 -7.47 -4.53 -1.86
CA LEU A 249 -6.86 -3.28 -2.29
C LEU A 249 -7.91 -2.44 -3.03
N ASN A 250 -8.22 -1.26 -2.47
CA ASN A 250 -9.18 -0.31 -3.04
C ASN A 250 -8.48 0.99 -3.43
N LEU A 251 -8.52 1.33 -4.71
CA LEU A 251 -7.93 2.52 -5.30
C LEU A 251 -9.05 3.41 -5.83
N ASN A 252 -9.36 4.50 -5.13
CA ASN A 252 -10.38 5.46 -5.51
C ASN A 252 -9.76 6.83 -5.79
N SER A 253 -10.00 7.36 -6.99
CA SER A 253 -9.50 8.67 -7.40
C SER A 253 -7.97 8.79 -7.29
N VAL A 254 -7.27 7.72 -7.67
CA VAL A 254 -5.80 7.68 -7.62
C VAL A 254 -5.23 8.23 -8.93
N GLN A 255 -4.15 9.00 -8.84
CA GLN A 255 -3.40 9.52 -9.99
C GLN A 255 -1.96 9.01 -9.92
N ILE A 256 -1.54 8.20 -10.88
CA ILE A 256 -0.19 7.63 -10.91
C ILE A 256 0.43 7.93 -12.26
N ALA A 257 1.49 8.75 -12.32
CA ALA A 257 2.05 9.12 -13.62
C ALA A 257 2.84 7.98 -14.27
N THR A 258 3.67 7.26 -13.51
CA THR A 258 4.41 6.08 -14.02
C THR A 258 4.30 4.89 -13.08
N ILE A 259 3.94 3.73 -13.63
CA ILE A 259 3.95 2.43 -12.96
C ILE A 259 5.06 1.57 -13.59
N ARG A 260 6.21 1.49 -12.92
CA ARG A 260 7.36 0.70 -13.39
C ARG A 260 7.12 -0.80 -13.22
N ARG A 261 7.98 -1.61 -13.85
CA ARG A 261 7.94 -3.09 -13.78
C ARG A 261 7.79 -3.59 -12.33
N GLY A 262 6.76 -4.37 -12.09
CA GLY A 262 6.47 -5.02 -10.81
C GLY A 262 6.04 -4.07 -9.68
N ALA A 263 5.66 -2.83 -9.98
CA ALA A 263 5.30 -1.85 -8.95
C ALA A 263 4.14 -2.29 -8.06
N PHE A 264 3.11 -2.88 -8.66
CA PHE A 264 2.10 -3.64 -7.93
C PHE A 264 2.44 -5.13 -8.03
N SER A 265 2.64 -5.77 -6.88
CA SER A 265 2.96 -7.19 -6.86
C SER A 265 2.34 -7.94 -5.67
N GLY A 266 2.17 -9.26 -5.83
CA GLY A 266 1.71 -10.15 -4.77
C GLY A 266 0.35 -10.80 -5.01
N ASP A 267 -0.17 -11.48 -4.00
CA ASP A 267 -1.48 -12.15 -4.02
C ASP A 267 -2.49 -11.38 -3.16
N ILE A 268 -3.60 -10.96 -3.77
CA ILE A 268 -4.69 -10.24 -3.12
C ILE A 268 -6.03 -10.91 -3.47
N ARG A 269 -6.99 -10.90 -2.56
CA ARG A 269 -8.32 -11.46 -2.82
C ARG A 269 -9.14 -10.55 -3.73
N SER A 270 -9.09 -9.23 -3.54
CA SER A 270 -9.89 -8.31 -4.38
C SER A 270 -9.17 -7.00 -4.66
N LEU A 271 -9.19 -6.59 -5.93
CA LEU A 271 -8.72 -5.32 -6.43
C LEU A 271 -9.90 -4.49 -6.96
N PHE A 272 -10.13 -3.33 -6.37
CA PHE A 272 -11.12 -2.38 -6.85
C PHE A 272 -10.44 -1.08 -7.23
N VAL A 273 -10.64 -0.64 -8.46
CA VAL A 273 -10.08 0.61 -9.00
C VAL A 273 -11.22 1.46 -9.54
N GLN A 274 -11.36 2.68 -9.05
CA GLN A 274 -12.44 3.57 -9.44
C GLN A 274 -11.95 5.00 -9.64
N ASN A 275 -12.49 5.68 -10.66
CA ASN A 275 -12.26 7.10 -10.92
C ASN A 275 -10.77 7.49 -11.00
N SER A 276 -9.91 6.55 -11.44
CA SER A 276 -8.46 6.70 -11.33
C SER A 276 -7.83 7.04 -12.69
N HIS A 277 -6.63 7.61 -12.65
CA HIS A 277 -5.83 7.96 -13.80
C HIS A 277 -4.44 7.35 -13.65
N PHE A 278 -4.04 6.59 -14.65
CA PHE A 278 -2.71 5.99 -14.76
C PHE A 278 -2.04 6.58 -16.00
N GLY A 279 -0.83 7.10 -15.89
CA GLY A 279 -0.07 7.58 -17.04
C GLY A 279 0.49 6.39 -17.83
N THR A 280 1.78 6.12 -17.68
CA THR A 280 2.44 4.99 -18.35
C THR A 280 2.50 3.77 -17.43
N ILE A 281 1.92 2.65 -17.88
CA ILE A 281 2.07 1.33 -17.25
C ILE A 281 3.10 0.53 -18.04
N GLU A 282 4.26 0.30 -17.43
CA GLU A 282 5.35 -0.45 -18.04
C GLU A 282 5.10 -1.96 -18.07
N LYS A 283 5.96 -2.71 -18.78
CA LYS A 283 5.87 -4.18 -18.86
C LYS A 283 5.81 -4.79 -17.46
N SER A 284 4.79 -5.62 -17.23
CA SER A 284 4.50 -6.23 -15.93
C SER A 284 4.41 -5.20 -14.79
N GLY A 285 4.01 -3.96 -15.07
CA GLY A 285 3.88 -2.92 -14.04
C GLY A 285 2.86 -3.29 -12.97
N ILE A 286 1.78 -3.95 -13.40
CA ILE A 286 0.84 -4.65 -12.52
C ILE A 286 1.11 -6.15 -12.66
N ASN A 287 1.78 -6.75 -11.67
CA ASN A 287 2.11 -8.16 -11.63
C ASN A 287 1.50 -8.87 -10.41
N MET A 288 0.23 -9.27 -10.49
CA MET A 288 -0.50 -9.75 -9.31
C MET A 288 -1.28 -11.04 -9.55
N ARG A 289 -1.53 -11.76 -8.46
CA ARG A 289 -2.55 -12.80 -8.39
C ARG A 289 -3.76 -12.22 -7.67
N VAL A 290 -4.93 -12.25 -8.30
CA VAL A 290 -6.17 -11.72 -7.75
C VAL A 290 -7.26 -12.78 -7.75
N SER A 291 -8.20 -12.77 -6.79
CA SER A 291 -9.46 -13.49 -7.05
C SER A 291 -10.36 -12.67 -7.97
N ASN A 292 -10.51 -11.39 -7.64
CA ASN A 292 -11.45 -10.47 -8.27
C ASN A 292 -10.77 -9.15 -8.63
N MET A 293 -11.00 -8.63 -9.84
CA MET A 293 -10.58 -7.28 -10.24
C MET A 293 -11.69 -6.52 -10.95
N ASP A 294 -12.10 -5.37 -10.39
CA ASP A 294 -12.99 -4.39 -11.04
C ASP A 294 -12.25 -3.07 -11.26
N VAL A 295 -12.18 -2.62 -12.51
CA VAL A 295 -11.70 -1.28 -12.87
C VAL A 295 -12.87 -0.52 -13.48
N TYR A 296 -13.20 0.63 -12.89
CA TYR A 296 -14.36 1.43 -13.28
C TYR A 296 -14.01 2.90 -13.48
N LYS A 297 -14.55 3.53 -14.54
CA LYS A 297 -14.43 4.98 -14.79
C LYS A 297 -12.99 5.49 -14.68
N SER A 298 -12.05 4.77 -15.29
CA SER A 298 -10.62 5.09 -15.16
C SER A 298 -9.98 5.34 -16.52
N THR A 299 -8.84 6.02 -16.51
CA THR A 299 -8.10 6.38 -17.72
C THR A 299 -6.67 5.87 -17.64
N ILE A 300 -6.12 5.46 -18.77
CA ILE A 300 -4.74 5.00 -18.92
C ILE A 300 -4.11 5.74 -20.10
N ASP A 301 -3.00 6.47 -19.90
CA ASP A 301 -2.35 7.18 -21.01
C ASP A 301 -1.60 6.24 -21.94
N GLU A 302 -0.83 5.31 -21.38
CA GLU A 302 -0.11 4.31 -22.15
C GLU A 302 -0.06 2.98 -21.41
N LEU A 303 -0.53 1.93 -22.07
CA LEU A 303 -0.39 0.57 -21.59
C LEU A 303 0.62 -0.18 -22.46
N LYS A 304 1.84 -0.40 -21.94
CA LYS A 304 2.91 -1.12 -22.63
C LYS A 304 2.61 -2.63 -22.74
N SER A 305 3.42 -3.34 -23.52
CA SER A 305 3.33 -4.78 -23.70
C SER A 305 3.33 -5.52 -22.36
N GLU A 306 2.34 -6.39 -22.15
CA GLU A 306 2.13 -7.10 -20.88
C GLU A 306 2.09 -6.17 -19.66
N GLY A 307 1.65 -4.91 -19.83
CA GLY A 307 1.62 -3.97 -18.71
C GLY A 307 0.72 -4.43 -17.56
N ILE A 308 -0.30 -5.24 -17.89
CA ILE A 308 -1.08 -6.02 -16.94
C ILE A 308 -0.69 -7.49 -17.09
N ASN A 309 0.11 -7.98 -16.14
CA ASN A 309 0.46 -9.39 -16.01
C ASN A 309 -0.25 -9.94 -14.77
N MET A 310 -1.41 -10.54 -14.95
CA MET A 310 -2.29 -10.84 -13.83
C MET A 310 -2.91 -12.23 -13.96
N PHE A 311 -2.98 -12.95 -12.84
CA PHE A 311 -3.79 -14.15 -12.73
C PHE A 311 -5.05 -13.88 -11.91
N ALA A 312 -6.22 -13.89 -12.54
CA ALA A 312 -7.52 -13.71 -11.88
C ALA A 312 -8.23 -15.05 -11.69
N LYS A 313 -8.54 -15.42 -10.43
CA LYS A 313 -9.18 -16.72 -10.12
C LYS A 313 -10.64 -16.78 -10.55
N GLU A 314 -11.39 -15.69 -10.35
CA GLU A 314 -12.84 -15.67 -10.57
C GLU A 314 -13.21 -14.75 -11.74
N TRP A 315 -12.91 -13.45 -11.65
CA TRP A 315 -13.25 -12.51 -12.72
C TRP A 315 -12.30 -11.31 -12.82
N PHE A 316 -12.17 -10.81 -14.03
CA PHE A 316 -11.50 -9.56 -14.38
C PHE A 316 -12.49 -8.71 -15.17
N LYS A 317 -12.76 -7.50 -14.70
CA LYS A 317 -13.74 -6.60 -15.30
C LYS A 317 -13.16 -5.20 -15.42
N MET A 318 -13.23 -4.67 -16.64
CA MET A 318 -12.95 -3.27 -16.94
C MET A 318 -14.21 -2.64 -17.52
N LYS A 319 -14.70 -1.57 -16.90
CA LYS A 319 -15.94 -0.90 -17.29
C LYS A 319 -15.76 0.61 -17.39
N THR A 320 -16.13 1.20 -18.53
CA THR A 320 -16.00 2.66 -18.75
C THR A 320 -14.55 3.09 -18.60
N ILE A 321 -13.68 2.53 -19.44
CA ILE A 321 -12.23 2.79 -19.43
C ILE A 321 -11.83 3.51 -20.70
N ARG A 322 -10.95 4.50 -20.59
CA ARG A 322 -10.29 5.13 -21.73
C ARG A 322 -8.81 4.80 -21.72
N ILE A 323 -8.27 4.34 -22.85
CA ILE A 323 -6.85 4.07 -23.04
C ILE A 323 -6.35 4.92 -24.20
N ASN A 324 -5.40 5.83 -23.96
CA ASN A 324 -4.90 6.70 -25.02
C ASN A 324 -3.98 5.92 -25.97
N HIS A 325 -3.01 5.15 -25.46
CA HIS A 325 -2.13 4.32 -26.29
C HIS A 325 -2.10 2.87 -25.79
N LEU A 326 -2.52 1.93 -26.63
CA LEU A 326 -2.51 0.50 -26.35
C LEU A 326 -1.42 -0.19 -27.20
N ARG A 327 -0.32 -0.57 -26.55
CA ARG A 327 0.81 -1.23 -27.20
C ARG A 327 0.53 -2.70 -27.50
N LYS A 328 1.32 -3.28 -28.40
CA LYS A 328 1.26 -4.71 -28.74
C LYS A 328 1.31 -5.59 -27.48
N ASN A 329 0.47 -6.63 -27.42
CA ASN A 329 0.41 -7.60 -26.32
C ASN A 329 0.04 -7.01 -24.94
N ALA A 330 -0.58 -5.84 -24.87
CA ALA A 330 -0.94 -5.18 -23.61
C ALA A 330 -1.73 -6.10 -22.64
N PHE A 331 -2.67 -6.89 -23.15
CA PHE A 331 -3.51 -7.81 -22.36
C PHE A 331 -3.05 -9.27 -22.37
N LEU A 332 -1.92 -9.59 -23.01
CA LEU A 332 -1.46 -10.98 -23.14
C LEU A 332 -1.11 -11.61 -21.76
N GLY A 333 -0.67 -10.78 -20.82
CA GLY A 333 -0.34 -11.18 -19.45
C GLY A 333 -1.56 -11.46 -18.56
N VAL A 334 -2.77 -11.10 -18.98
CA VAL A 334 -3.99 -11.42 -18.22
C VAL A 334 -4.33 -12.89 -18.42
N LYS A 335 -4.46 -13.64 -17.33
CA LYS A 335 -4.77 -15.06 -17.29
C LYS A 335 -5.93 -15.29 -16.33
N MET A 336 -6.91 -16.09 -16.75
CA MET A 336 -7.98 -16.55 -15.87
C MET A 336 -7.62 -17.93 -15.32
N GLY A 337 -7.94 -18.18 -14.04
CA GLY A 337 -7.76 -19.52 -13.47
C GLY A 337 -8.63 -20.57 -14.15
N LYS A 338 -8.29 -21.85 -13.98
CA LYS A 338 -9.16 -22.99 -14.29
C LYS A 338 -9.70 -23.62 -13.00
N ASP A 339 -10.86 -24.25 -13.07
CA ASP A 339 -11.36 -25.12 -12.00
C ASP A 339 -11.97 -24.45 -10.76
N ASN A 340 -13.25 -24.11 -10.89
CA ASN A 340 -14.26 -24.27 -9.83
C ASN A 340 -15.59 -24.40 -10.57
N VAL A 341 -16.19 -25.58 -10.48
CA VAL A 341 -17.44 -25.91 -11.17
C VAL A 341 -18.52 -24.88 -10.82
N GLY A 342 -18.98 -24.09 -11.81
CA GLY A 342 -20.16 -23.24 -11.68
C GLY A 342 -19.95 -21.70 -11.75
N ILE A 343 -18.73 -21.18 -11.80
CA ILE A 343 -18.49 -19.73 -11.95
C ILE A 343 -17.97 -19.43 -13.36
N SER A 344 -18.68 -18.56 -14.10
CA SER A 344 -18.23 -18.10 -15.42
C SER A 344 -17.00 -17.18 -15.27
N ARG A 345 -15.82 -17.68 -15.64
CA ARG A 345 -14.56 -16.94 -15.57
C ARG A 345 -14.35 -16.19 -16.88
N ILE A 346 -14.85 -14.95 -16.91
CA ILE A 346 -14.89 -14.16 -18.13
C ILE A 346 -14.10 -12.87 -17.91
N LEU A 347 -13.20 -12.59 -18.85
CA LEU A 347 -12.57 -11.29 -19.03
C LEU A 347 -13.60 -10.35 -19.65
N LYS A 348 -14.16 -9.44 -18.84
CA LYS A 348 -15.21 -8.50 -19.28
C LYS A 348 -14.63 -7.14 -19.58
N LEU A 349 -14.69 -6.71 -20.83
CA LEU A 349 -14.33 -5.36 -21.27
C LEU A 349 -15.60 -4.66 -21.76
N HIS A 350 -16.10 -3.71 -20.97
CA HIS A 350 -17.37 -3.01 -21.24
C HIS A 350 -17.18 -1.51 -21.36
N LYS A 351 -17.58 -0.88 -22.46
CA LYS A 351 -17.41 0.57 -22.69
C LYS A 351 -15.94 0.96 -22.58
N VAL A 352 -15.10 0.31 -23.38
CA VAL A 352 -13.66 0.60 -23.44
C VAL A 352 -13.42 1.46 -24.66
N GLU A 353 -12.86 2.65 -24.46
CA GLU A 353 -12.45 3.58 -25.51
C GLU A 353 -10.92 3.49 -25.68
N ILE A 354 -10.45 3.28 -26.90
CA ILE A 354 -9.03 3.21 -27.25
C ILE A 354 -8.74 4.21 -28.36
N ILE A 355 -7.79 5.13 -28.13
CA ILE A 355 -7.46 6.20 -29.09
C ILE A 355 -6.43 5.72 -30.10
N GLU A 356 -5.33 5.11 -29.66
CA GLU A 356 -4.31 4.55 -30.53
C GLU A 356 -4.02 3.10 -30.14
N ALA A 357 -4.01 2.21 -31.13
CA ALA A 357 -3.82 0.78 -30.92
C ALA A 357 -2.78 0.21 -31.90
N GLU A 358 -1.75 -0.45 -31.37
CA GLU A 358 -0.76 -1.15 -32.19
C GLU A 358 -1.27 -2.50 -32.68
N ASN A 359 -0.58 -3.06 -33.68
CA ASN A 359 -0.86 -4.41 -34.14
C ASN A 359 -0.59 -5.44 -33.02
N GLY A 360 -1.57 -6.30 -32.75
CA GLY A 360 -1.53 -7.28 -31.67
C GLY A 360 -1.83 -6.70 -30.28
N SER A 361 -2.28 -5.45 -30.17
CA SER A 361 -2.61 -4.79 -28.89
C SER A 361 -3.76 -5.45 -28.12
N LEU A 362 -4.75 -5.99 -28.84
CA LEU A 362 -5.88 -6.75 -28.30
C LEU A 362 -5.65 -8.26 -28.41
N THR A 363 -4.41 -8.69 -28.21
CA THR A 363 -4.09 -10.11 -28.05
C THR A 363 -4.36 -10.53 -26.62
N PHE A 364 -5.24 -11.51 -26.47
CA PHE A 364 -5.55 -12.12 -25.18
C PHE A 364 -4.89 -13.49 -25.08
N SER A 365 -4.67 -13.96 -23.84
CA SER A 365 -4.30 -15.35 -23.62
C SER A 365 -5.36 -16.28 -24.23
N THR A 366 -4.92 -17.35 -24.89
CA THR A 366 -5.79 -18.35 -25.53
C THR A 366 -6.72 -19.05 -24.55
N CYS A 367 -6.45 -18.93 -23.24
CA CYS A 367 -7.21 -19.57 -22.18
C CYS A 367 -8.26 -18.66 -21.54
N ASN A 368 -8.40 -17.44 -22.03
CA ASN A 368 -9.40 -16.51 -21.51
C ASN A 368 -10.66 -16.57 -22.38
N GLU A 369 -11.80 -16.80 -21.74
CA GLU A 369 -13.07 -16.42 -22.32
C GLU A 369 -13.21 -14.90 -22.19
N VAL A 370 -13.40 -14.22 -23.32
CA VAL A 370 -13.52 -12.76 -23.38
C VAL A 370 -14.96 -12.38 -23.70
N ASP A 371 -15.49 -11.35 -23.03
CA ASP A 371 -16.76 -10.70 -23.31
C ASP A 371 -16.48 -9.21 -23.57
N LEU A 372 -16.43 -8.86 -24.86
CA LEU A 372 -16.23 -7.49 -25.36
C LEU A 372 -17.58 -6.85 -25.67
N ARG A 373 -17.87 -5.71 -25.03
CA ARG A 373 -19.10 -4.93 -25.28
C ARG A 373 -18.82 -3.45 -25.33
N ASP A 374 -19.47 -2.75 -26.25
CA ASP A 374 -19.36 -1.30 -26.43
C ASP A 374 -17.89 -0.87 -26.57
N LEU A 375 -17.11 -1.59 -27.40
CA LEU A 375 -15.73 -1.21 -27.70
C LEU A 375 -15.74 0.00 -28.65
N ASP A 376 -15.01 1.04 -28.29
CA ASP A 376 -14.77 2.21 -29.14
C ASP A 376 -13.28 2.28 -29.47
N LEU A 377 -12.97 2.26 -30.77
CA LEU A 377 -11.61 2.29 -31.28
C LEU A 377 -11.54 3.42 -32.30
N THR A 378 -10.55 4.30 -32.18
CA THR A 378 -10.33 5.29 -33.25
C THR A 378 -9.67 4.58 -34.43
N ALA A 379 -10.29 4.68 -35.61
CA ALA A 379 -9.77 4.05 -36.81
C ALA A 379 -8.47 4.71 -37.27
N PRO A 380 -7.46 3.91 -37.69
CA PRO A 380 -6.30 4.48 -38.36
C PRO A 380 -6.76 5.16 -39.66
N LEU A 381 -6.03 6.20 -40.08
CA LEU A 381 -6.26 6.88 -41.35
C LEU A 381 -5.08 6.58 -42.30
N PRO A 382 -5.28 5.91 -43.45
CA PRO A 382 -6.55 5.36 -43.94
C PRO A 382 -7.03 4.10 -43.16
N PRO A 383 -8.34 3.81 -43.15
CA PRO A 383 -8.88 2.64 -42.47
C PRO A 383 -8.34 1.34 -43.08
N ILE A 384 -8.10 0.34 -42.23
CA ILE A 384 -7.65 -0.99 -42.66
C ILE A 384 -8.89 -1.80 -43.06
N CYS A 385 -9.07 -2.03 -44.37
CA CYS A 385 -10.19 -2.79 -44.91
C CYS A 385 -9.76 -4.13 -45.55
N PRO A 386 -10.63 -5.16 -45.55
CA PRO A 386 -11.94 -5.22 -44.87
C PRO A 386 -11.80 -5.33 -43.33
N THR A 387 -12.89 -5.20 -42.59
CA THR A 387 -12.89 -5.24 -41.10
C THR A 387 -12.25 -6.50 -40.52
N ASP A 388 -12.31 -7.65 -41.23
CA ASP A 388 -11.57 -8.87 -40.85
C ASP A 388 -10.05 -8.64 -40.78
N ARG A 389 -9.48 -7.92 -41.75
CA ARG A 389 -8.05 -7.62 -41.78
C ARG A 389 -7.64 -6.76 -40.59
N TRP A 390 -8.46 -5.79 -40.22
CA TRP A 390 -8.18 -4.96 -39.04
C TRP A 390 -8.33 -5.76 -37.74
N THR A 391 -9.36 -6.60 -37.63
CA THR A 391 -9.55 -7.52 -36.50
C THR A 391 -8.30 -8.39 -36.30
N ARG A 392 -7.78 -8.99 -37.39
CA ARG A 392 -6.54 -9.78 -37.39
C ARG A 392 -5.28 -8.96 -37.15
N SER A 393 -5.30 -7.67 -37.43
CA SER A 393 -4.18 -6.78 -37.14
C SER A 393 -4.13 -6.43 -35.65
N LEU A 394 -5.28 -6.16 -35.03
CA LEU A 394 -5.39 -5.82 -33.60
C LEU A 394 -5.19 -7.02 -32.67
N SER A 395 -5.61 -8.20 -33.11
CA SER A 395 -5.31 -9.47 -32.43
C SER A 395 -4.04 -10.09 -33.02
N ALA A 396 -3.33 -10.98 -32.35
CA ALA A 396 -2.18 -11.69 -32.94
C ALA A 396 -2.58 -12.76 -33.99
N GLY A 397 -3.64 -12.53 -34.76
CA GLY A 397 -4.16 -13.50 -35.73
C GLY A 397 -3.22 -13.67 -36.92
N GLY A 398 -2.91 -14.92 -37.26
CA GLY A 398 -2.28 -15.24 -38.54
C GLY A 398 -3.15 -14.79 -39.72
N ALA A 399 -2.52 -14.55 -40.87
CA ALA A 399 -3.18 -14.06 -42.09
C ALA A 399 -4.22 -15.04 -42.70
N GLY A 400 -4.37 -16.25 -42.15
CA GLY A 400 -5.36 -17.22 -42.55
C GLY A 400 -5.85 -18.07 -41.38
N GLY A 401 -7.08 -18.57 -41.46
CA GLY A 401 -7.71 -19.40 -40.42
C GLY A 401 -9.00 -18.80 -39.87
N ARG A 402 -9.75 -19.61 -39.12
CA ARG A 402 -10.97 -19.16 -38.43
C ARG A 402 -10.61 -18.19 -37.31
N LEU A 403 -11.52 -17.25 -37.02
CA LEU A 403 -11.35 -16.34 -35.90
C LEU A 403 -11.58 -17.09 -34.58
N SER A 404 -10.75 -16.81 -33.58
CA SER A 404 -11.02 -17.22 -32.21
C SER A 404 -12.28 -16.53 -31.67
N GLN A 405 -12.86 -17.02 -30.58
CA GLN A 405 -14.04 -16.40 -29.95
C GLN A 405 -13.84 -14.91 -29.64
N ALA A 406 -12.67 -14.52 -29.11
CA ALA A 406 -12.36 -13.12 -28.82
C ALA A 406 -12.22 -12.28 -30.10
N GLN A 407 -11.58 -12.83 -31.13
CA GLN A 407 -11.47 -12.17 -32.44
C GLN A 407 -12.82 -12.02 -33.12
N TYR A 408 -13.69 -13.02 -33.01
CA TYR A 408 -15.04 -12.99 -33.54
C TYR A 408 -15.85 -11.87 -32.87
N GLN A 409 -15.82 -11.76 -31.53
CA GLN A 409 -16.47 -10.65 -30.85
C GLN A 409 -15.91 -9.29 -31.25
N LEU A 410 -14.58 -9.17 -31.35
CA LEU A 410 -13.92 -7.95 -31.80
C LEU A 410 -14.41 -7.57 -33.22
N PHE A 411 -14.47 -8.53 -34.14
CA PHE A 411 -14.97 -8.31 -35.50
C PHE A 411 -16.37 -7.69 -35.52
N PHE A 412 -17.34 -8.22 -34.76
CA PHE A 412 -18.69 -7.62 -34.73
C PHE A 412 -18.71 -6.23 -34.11
N GLN A 413 -17.93 -5.98 -33.05
CA GLN A 413 -17.82 -4.64 -32.45
C GLN A 413 -17.28 -3.61 -33.47
N LEU A 414 -16.31 -4.00 -34.30
CA LEU A 414 -15.75 -3.13 -35.34
C LEU A 414 -16.70 -2.98 -36.53
N LEU A 415 -17.34 -4.07 -36.95
CA LEU A 415 -18.27 -4.08 -38.09
C LEU A 415 -19.47 -3.15 -37.87
N ASP A 416 -19.99 -3.12 -36.64
CA ASP A 416 -21.12 -2.24 -36.27
C ASP A 416 -20.81 -0.75 -36.51
N ARG A 417 -19.53 -0.37 -36.56
CA ARG A 417 -19.08 1.01 -36.88
C ARG A 417 -19.09 1.33 -38.38
N ARG A 418 -19.18 0.32 -39.25
CA ARG A 418 -19.28 0.45 -40.73
C ARG A 418 -18.19 1.31 -41.37
N TRP A 419 -16.94 1.13 -40.95
CA TRP A 419 -15.82 1.92 -41.48
C TRP A 419 -15.38 1.54 -42.90
N CYS A 420 -15.61 0.29 -43.32
CA CYS A 420 -15.19 -0.22 -44.61
C CYS A 420 -16.40 -0.45 -45.52
N ALA A 421 -16.34 0.09 -46.75
CA ALA A 421 -17.38 -0.16 -47.74
C ALA A 421 -17.33 -1.61 -48.27
N GLU A 422 -16.14 -2.24 -48.23
CA GLU A 422 -15.93 -3.62 -48.67
C GLU A 422 -16.61 -4.67 -47.77
N ASP A 423 -16.98 -4.31 -46.53
CA ASP A 423 -17.64 -5.22 -45.60
C ASP A 423 -19.00 -5.71 -46.11
N GLY A 424 -19.66 -4.96 -47.00
CA GLY A 424 -20.91 -5.38 -47.63
C GLY A 424 -20.80 -6.63 -48.52
N TRP A 425 -19.58 -7.03 -48.89
CA TRP A 425 -19.31 -8.15 -49.79
C TRP A 425 -18.50 -9.27 -49.12
N THR A 426 -18.05 -9.07 -47.88
CA THR A 426 -17.18 -10.03 -47.21
C THR A 426 -18.02 -11.17 -46.64
N GLU A 427 -17.70 -12.42 -46.99
CA GLU A 427 -18.34 -13.58 -46.39
C GLU A 427 -18.09 -13.58 -44.87
N PHE A 428 -19.18 -13.67 -44.11
CA PHE A 428 -19.10 -13.71 -42.66
C PHE A 428 -18.45 -15.01 -42.21
N PRO A 429 -17.55 -14.99 -41.21
CA PRO A 429 -17.01 -16.22 -40.65
C PRO A 429 -18.15 -17.07 -40.06
N ASP A 430 -18.35 -18.29 -40.57
CA ASP A 430 -19.48 -19.17 -40.21
C ASP A 430 -19.53 -19.55 -38.72
N SER A 431 -18.39 -19.51 -38.01
CA SER A 431 -18.31 -19.75 -36.57
C SER A 431 -16.94 -19.38 -36.00
N ALA A 432 -16.91 -19.05 -34.71
CA ALA A 432 -15.68 -18.94 -33.95
C ALA A 432 -15.11 -20.33 -33.62
N GLU A 433 -13.78 -20.47 -33.67
CA GLU A 433 -13.11 -21.62 -33.08
C GLU A 433 -13.31 -21.62 -31.56
N ARG A 434 -13.82 -22.73 -31.02
CA ARG A 434 -13.86 -22.93 -29.57
C ARG A 434 -12.42 -23.05 -29.07
N PRO A 435 -12.07 -22.40 -27.95
CA PRO A 435 -10.73 -22.55 -27.37
C PRO A 435 -10.47 -24.04 -27.11
N SER A 436 -9.42 -24.58 -27.75
CA SER A 436 -8.93 -25.93 -27.47
C SER A 436 -8.64 -26.03 -25.98
N SER A 437 -8.98 -27.17 -25.35
CA SER A 437 -8.80 -27.40 -23.91
C SER A 437 -7.42 -26.91 -23.45
N CYS A 438 -7.38 -25.80 -22.74
CA CYS A 438 -6.12 -25.27 -22.27
C CYS A 438 -5.59 -26.22 -21.19
N GLN A 439 -4.39 -26.79 -21.38
CA GLN A 439 -3.65 -27.42 -20.29
C GLN A 439 -3.22 -26.35 -19.29
N GLU A 440 -3.31 -26.63 -17.99
CA GLU A 440 -2.86 -25.72 -16.92
C GLU A 440 -1.48 -25.17 -17.29
N ALA A 441 -1.38 -23.84 -17.40
CA ALA A 441 -0.06 -23.25 -17.48
C ALA A 441 0.59 -23.55 -16.13
N ASN A 442 1.72 -24.26 -16.17
CA ASN A 442 2.48 -24.64 -14.98
C ASN A 442 2.55 -23.46 -13.99
N GLU A 443 2.38 -23.83 -12.72
CA GLU A 443 2.38 -23.01 -11.51
C GLU A 443 3.08 -21.65 -11.68
N TRP A 444 2.31 -20.55 -11.64
CA TRP A 444 2.87 -19.20 -11.64
C TRP A 444 3.79 -19.05 -10.41
N THR A 445 5.09 -18.88 -10.66
CA THR A 445 6.09 -18.62 -9.63
C THR A 445 6.39 -17.11 -9.59
N PRO A 446 6.07 -16.42 -8.47
CA PRO A 446 6.36 -15.00 -8.32
C PRO A 446 7.85 -14.65 -8.46
N ASP A 447 8.75 -15.60 -8.18
CA ASP A 447 10.20 -15.39 -8.09
C ASP A 447 10.93 -15.38 -9.44
N SER A 448 10.26 -15.74 -10.53
CA SER A 448 10.87 -15.75 -11.88
C SER A 448 11.23 -14.36 -12.44
N LEU A 449 11.02 -13.28 -11.66
CA LEU A 449 11.33 -11.91 -12.04
C LEU A 449 12.61 -11.35 -11.41
N GLU A 450 13.24 -12.06 -10.47
CA GLU A 450 14.44 -11.54 -9.79
C GLU A 450 15.74 -11.72 -10.60
N GLU A 451 15.78 -12.60 -11.61
CA GLU A 451 17.02 -12.91 -12.35
C GLU A 451 17.39 -11.91 -13.48
N ASP A 452 16.54 -10.94 -13.82
CA ASP A 452 16.80 -9.98 -14.91
C ASP A 452 17.04 -8.52 -14.43
N LEU A 453 17.26 -8.30 -13.13
CA LEU A 453 17.46 -6.94 -12.58
C LEU A 453 18.93 -6.50 -12.48
N ASP A 454 19.86 -7.31 -13.00
CA ASP A 454 21.28 -6.96 -13.01
C ASP A 454 21.71 -6.32 -14.34
N ASP A 455 22.53 -5.27 -14.20
CA ASP A 455 23.47 -4.71 -15.20
C ASP A 455 23.07 -3.43 -15.95
N ASP A 456 22.81 -2.34 -15.21
CA ASP A 456 23.02 -0.97 -15.75
C ASP A 456 23.63 0.02 -14.73
N THR A 457 24.22 -0.47 -13.62
CA THR A 457 24.93 0.41 -12.67
C THR A 457 26.44 0.15 -12.68
N ALA A 458 27.10 0.63 -13.73
CA ALA A 458 28.55 0.77 -13.76
C ALA A 458 28.99 1.92 -12.83
N ALA A 459 29.53 1.60 -11.65
CA ALA A 459 30.76 2.19 -11.08
C ALA A 459 30.95 1.82 -9.59
N GLY A 460 31.76 0.78 -9.37
CA GLY A 460 32.81 0.69 -8.35
C GLY A 460 32.48 1.01 -6.88
N GLN A 461 32.45 -0.04 -6.05
CA GLN A 461 33.45 -0.26 -5.00
C GLN A 461 33.22 -1.61 -4.30
N THR A 462 34.20 -2.49 -4.41
CA THR A 462 34.32 -3.75 -3.68
C THR A 462 34.82 -3.50 -2.26
N SER A 463 34.07 -3.93 -1.25
CA SER A 463 34.62 -4.27 0.07
C SER A 463 33.96 -5.54 0.60
N GLN A 464 34.71 -6.63 0.55
CA GLN A 464 34.38 -7.91 1.19
C GLN A 464 34.44 -7.75 2.72
N GLY A 465 33.34 -8.06 3.39
CA GLY A 465 33.27 -8.26 4.83
C GLY A 465 32.67 -9.64 5.10
N THR A 466 33.53 -10.60 5.42
CA THR A 466 33.18 -11.97 5.81
C THR A 466 32.51 -11.93 7.18
N PHE A 467 31.26 -12.38 7.28
CA PHE A 467 30.60 -12.67 8.56
C PHE A 467 30.11 -14.11 8.54
N SER A 468 30.65 -14.89 9.46
CA SER A 468 30.28 -16.29 9.72
C SER A 468 29.40 -16.28 10.96
N GLU A 469 28.13 -16.68 10.84
CA GLU A 469 27.29 -17.00 12.00
C GLU A 469 26.74 -18.42 11.82
N ASP A 470 27.37 -19.31 12.58
CA ASP A 470 26.95 -20.65 12.95
C ASP A 470 26.06 -20.50 14.20
N SER A 471 24.79 -20.92 14.13
CA SER A 471 24.06 -21.45 15.29
C SER A 471 22.69 -21.97 14.87
N SER A 472 22.61 -23.29 14.72
CA SER A 472 21.37 -24.05 14.74
C SER A 472 20.90 -24.23 16.18
N GLU A 473 19.80 -23.59 16.56
CA GLU A 473 19.03 -23.97 17.74
C GLU A 473 17.66 -24.48 17.30
N GLU A 474 17.47 -25.80 17.43
CA GLU A 474 16.20 -26.50 17.39
C GLU A 474 15.38 -26.16 18.64
N GLU A 475 14.30 -25.39 18.48
CA GLU A 475 13.30 -25.24 19.55
C GLU A 475 12.05 -26.07 19.28
N ASN A 476 11.84 -27.04 20.18
CA ASN A 476 10.65 -27.84 20.37
C ASN A 476 9.46 -26.97 20.79
N TYR A 477 8.44 -26.86 19.94
CA TYR A 477 7.14 -26.33 20.34
C TYR A 477 6.27 -27.44 20.94
N ALA A 478 6.15 -27.44 22.26
CA ALA A 478 5.12 -28.18 22.98
C ALA A 478 3.76 -27.48 22.82
N ALA A 479 2.75 -28.26 22.45
CA ALA A 479 1.37 -27.83 22.33
C ALA A 479 0.82 -27.37 23.70
N VAL A 480 0.35 -26.12 23.76
CA VAL A 480 -0.38 -25.58 24.92
C VAL A 480 -1.87 -25.56 24.60
N ASP A 481 -2.60 -26.30 25.43
CA ASP A 481 -4.02 -26.57 25.41
C ASP A 481 -4.81 -25.31 25.84
N ALA A 482 -5.56 -24.72 24.92
CA ALA A 482 -6.35 -23.51 25.16
C ALA A 482 -7.73 -23.87 25.74
N ARG A 483 -7.86 -23.80 27.06
CA ARG A 483 -9.16 -23.83 27.74
C ARG A 483 -9.86 -22.47 27.62
N SER A 484 -11.06 -22.53 27.06
CA SER A 484 -12.14 -21.54 27.09
C SER A 484 -12.29 -20.88 28.47
N VAL A 485 -12.30 -19.54 28.48
CA VAL A 485 -12.82 -18.74 29.59
C VAL A 485 -13.82 -17.76 29.00
N ASP A 486 -15.10 -18.08 29.17
CA ASP A 486 -16.22 -17.15 29.06
C ASP A 486 -16.07 -16.06 30.12
N SER A 487 -16.09 -14.79 29.72
CA SER A 487 -16.44 -13.72 30.64
C SER A 487 -17.33 -12.68 29.96
N GLN A 488 -18.57 -12.63 30.46
CA GLN A 488 -19.52 -11.55 30.25
C GLN A 488 -18.99 -10.28 30.93
N VAL A 489 -18.82 -9.20 30.17
CA VAL A 489 -18.86 -7.83 30.72
C VAL A 489 -19.64 -6.96 29.75
N SER A 490 -20.91 -6.75 30.07
CA SER A 490 -21.78 -5.72 29.51
C SER A 490 -21.82 -4.57 30.50
N GLY A 491 -21.49 -3.35 30.07
CA GLY A 491 -21.64 -2.16 30.89
C GLY A 491 -20.99 -0.91 30.29
N ASP A 492 -21.84 0.03 29.91
CA ASP A 492 -21.64 1.48 29.94
C ASP A 492 -20.66 2.15 28.97
N LEU A 493 -21.20 2.56 27.82
CA LEU A 493 -20.74 3.71 27.03
C LEU A 493 -21.97 4.52 26.59
N ALA A 494 -22.38 5.45 27.45
CA ALA A 494 -23.20 6.60 27.09
C ALA A 494 -22.40 7.88 27.35
N ASP A 495 -22.69 8.89 26.54
CA ASP A 495 -22.23 10.29 26.63
C ASP A 495 -20.83 10.62 26.11
N LEU A 496 -20.75 10.78 24.78
CA LEU A 496 -19.93 11.83 24.18
C LEU A 496 -20.78 12.66 23.21
N ASP A 497 -21.09 13.86 23.67
CA ASP A 497 -21.72 14.95 22.95
C ASP A 497 -20.74 15.48 21.88
N LEU A 498 -21.14 15.37 20.61
CA LEU A 498 -20.43 15.94 19.46
C LEU A 498 -21.42 16.82 18.69
N GLY A 499 -21.67 17.99 19.25
CA GLY A 499 -22.26 19.12 18.54
C GLY A 499 -21.29 19.71 17.52
N GLU A 500 -21.79 19.87 16.30
CA GLU A 500 -21.31 20.76 15.24
C GLU A 500 -19.97 20.42 14.55
N LEU A 501 -20.09 19.66 13.45
CA LEU A 501 -19.38 19.97 12.20
C LEU A 501 -20.26 19.53 11.02
N GLU A 502 -20.55 20.49 10.16
CA GLU A 502 -21.52 20.44 9.08
C GLU A 502 -21.22 19.39 7.98
N LYS A 503 -22.32 18.76 7.54
CA LYS A 503 -22.66 18.35 6.16
C LYS A 503 -21.50 17.91 5.25
N VAL A 504 -21.18 16.61 5.33
CA VAL A 504 -20.79 15.84 4.15
C VAL A 504 -21.80 14.72 3.96
N GLU A 505 -22.42 14.71 2.79
CA GLU A 505 -23.47 13.81 2.35
C GLU A 505 -22.97 12.34 2.40
N ARG A 506 -23.40 11.59 3.43
CA ARG A 506 -23.04 10.18 3.59
C ARG A 506 -23.95 9.30 2.73
N VAL A 507 -23.37 8.64 1.74
CA VAL A 507 -23.89 7.38 1.23
C VAL A 507 -23.80 6.35 2.37
N LYS A 508 -24.94 6.03 2.99
CA LYS A 508 -25.06 4.90 3.93
C LYS A 508 -24.84 3.60 3.17
N VAL A 509 -23.62 3.06 3.21
CA VAL A 509 -23.40 1.65 2.87
C VAL A 509 -23.78 0.82 4.10
N ASP A 510 -24.78 -0.02 3.92
CA ASP A 510 -25.35 -0.87 4.95
C ASP A 510 -24.32 -1.94 5.39
N ARG A 511 -23.80 -1.78 6.61
CA ARG A 511 -22.77 -2.67 7.22
C ARG A 511 -23.19 -4.13 7.20
N LYS A 512 -24.49 -4.42 7.30
CA LYS A 512 -25.03 -5.78 7.25
C LYS A 512 -24.85 -6.44 5.88
N LYS A 513 -24.87 -5.63 4.80
CA LYS A 513 -24.66 -6.10 3.43
C LYS A 513 -23.18 -6.42 3.15
N LEU A 514 -22.27 -5.75 3.86
CA LEU A 514 -20.83 -6.05 3.82
C LEU A 514 -20.52 -7.36 4.56
N GLU A 515 -21.17 -7.60 5.70
CA GLU A 515 -21.02 -8.83 6.49
C GLU A 515 -21.59 -10.06 5.73
N ASP A 516 -22.72 -9.92 5.04
CA ASP A 516 -23.28 -10.98 4.18
C ASP A 516 -22.41 -11.29 2.94
N LEU A 517 -21.62 -10.32 2.46
CA LEU A 517 -20.65 -10.51 1.36
C LEU A 517 -19.33 -11.14 1.82
N LEU A 518 -18.93 -10.92 3.07
CA LEU A 518 -17.66 -11.41 3.61
C LEU A 518 -17.77 -12.83 4.17
N TYR A 519 -18.94 -13.23 4.69
CA TYR A 519 -19.16 -14.51 5.37
C TYR A 519 -20.26 -15.36 4.73
N GLY A 520 -20.17 -15.58 3.42
CA GLY A 520 -21.15 -16.29 2.61
C GLY A 520 -21.89 -17.44 3.33
N LYS A 521 -23.21 -17.29 3.46
CA LYS A 521 -24.12 -18.29 4.01
C LYS A 521 -24.06 -19.59 3.19
N SER A 522 -23.36 -20.59 3.71
CA SER A 522 -23.58 -21.99 3.32
C SER A 522 -24.84 -22.50 4.03
N GLY A 523 -25.95 -22.54 3.31
CA GLY A 523 -27.22 -23.10 3.77
C GLY A 523 -27.91 -23.88 2.66
N VAL A 524 -27.36 -25.05 2.30
CA VAL A 524 -28.05 -26.04 1.47
C VAL A 524 -28.78 -27.00 2.41
N LEU A 525 -30.09 -26.82 2.57
CA LEU A 525 -30.97 -27.79 3.21
C LEU A 525 -31.44 -28.78 2.13
N PHE A 526 -30.94 -30.02 2.19
CA PHE A 526 -31.55 -31.15 1.49
C PHE A 526 -32.82 -31.57 2.22
N SER A 527 -33.96 -31.52 1.52
CA SER A 527 -35.22 -32.11 1.98
C SER A 527 -35.20 -33.60 1.64
N TYR A 528 -35.14 -34.43 2.69
CA TYR A 528 -35.50 -35.84 2.62
C TYR A 528 -37.04 -35.96 2.69
N ARG A 529 -37.62 -36.70 1.75
CA ARG A 529 -39.05 -37.00 1.66
C ARG A 529 -39.20 -38.45 2.09
N ASP A 530 -39.66 -38.69 3.32
CA ASP A 530 -40.06 -40.02 3.76
C ASP A 530 -41.56 -40.23 3.54
N THR A 531 -41.87 -41.33 2.87
CA THR A 531 -43.17 -41.98 2.80
C THR A 531 -43.38 -42.84 4.03
N HIS A 532 -44.29 -42.45 4.93
CA HIS A 532 -45.40 -43.25 5.43
C HIS A 532 -46.29 -42.45 6.39
#